data_AF-A0A841PXA7-F1
#
_entry.id   AF-A0A841PXA7-F1
#
_cell.length_a   1.000
_cell.length_b   1.000
_cell.length_c   1.000
_cell.angle_alpha   90.00
_cell.angle_beta   90.00
_cell.angle_gamma   90.00
#
_symmetry.space_group_name_H-M   'P 1'
#
loop_
_entity.id
_entity.type
_entity.pdbx_description
1 polymer ?
#
loop_
_entity_poly.entity_id
_entity_poly.type
_entity_poly.pdbx_seq_one_letter_code
_entity_poly.pdbx_strand_id
1 'polypeptide(L)' 'MKSARFHPFLIVALFSSAISMGLWAFRHFRENQIGYAIVFSLLFLFFLSLLCFGIISNRKLKQK' A
#
# COMPACT_ATOMS: atom_id res chain seq x y z
N MET A 1 -13.99 2.21 -21.75
CA MET A 1 -13.39 2.76 -20.51
C MET A 1 -12.09 3.47 -20.89
N LYS A 2 -11.98 4.79 -20.69
CA LYS A 2 -10.71 5.52 -20.92
C LYS A 2 -9.64 4.88 -20.04
N SER A 3 -8.55 4.44 -20.67
CA SER A 3 -7.46 3.76 -19.97
C SER A 3 -6.83 4.72 -18.96
N ALA A 4 -7.27 4.64 -17.71
CA ALA A 4 -6.71 5.40 -16.62
C ALA A 4 -5.31 4.84 -16.36
N ARG A 5 -4.28 5.49 -16.93
CA ARG A 5 -2.90 5.21 -16.54
C ARG A 5 -2.82 5.45 -15.04
N PHE A 6 -2.46 4.43 -14.27
CA PHE A 6 -2.16 4.62 -12.86
C PHE A 6 -1.04 5.66 -12.77
N HIS A 7 -1.37 6.84 -12.25
CA HIS A 7 -0.41 7.94 -12.18
C HIS A 7 0.77 7.45 -11.32
N PRO A 8 2.03 7.56 -11.78
CA PRO A 8 3.18 7.07 -11.02
C PRO A 8 3.25 7.68 -9.62
N PHE A 9 2.74 8.90 -9.47
CA PHE A 9 2.56 9.56 -8.18
C PHE A 9 1.69 8.77 -7.18
N LEU A 10 0.64 8.09 -7.67
CA LEU A 10 -0.26 7.28 -6.84
C LEU A 10 0.45 6.04 -6.30
N ILE A 11 1.37 5.45 -7.08
CA ILE A 11 2.22 4.33 -6.63
C ILE A 11 3.17 4.79 -5.51
N VAL A 12 3.81 5.96 -5.68
CA VAL A 12 4.70 6.54 -4.65
C VAL A 12 3.92 6.88 -3.37
N ALA A 13 2.72 7.44 -3.50
CA ALA A 13 1.84 7.72 -2.38
C ALA A 13 1.44 6.43 -1.64
N LEU A 14 1.02 5.39 -2.36
CA LEU A 14 0.69 4.09 -1.76
C LEU A 14 1.89 3.47 -1.05
N PHE A 15 3.09 3.58 -1.63
CA PHE A 15 4.31 3.09 -1.01
C PHE A 15 4.61 3.80 0.31
N SER A 16 4.50 5.13 0.33
CA SER A 16 4.71 5.94 1.52
C SER A 16 3.67 5.64 2.61
N SER A 17 2.41 5.44 2.21
CA SER A 17 1.33 5.01 3.12
C SER A 17 1.61 3.63 3.71
N ALA A 18 2.08 2.67 2.90
CA ALA A 18 2.44 1.34 3.40
C ALA A 18 3.56 1.43 4.44
N ILE A 19 4.64 2.17 4.17
CA ILE A 19 5.72 2.36 5.16
C ILE A 19 5.19 2.97 6.46
N SER A 20 4.33 3.99 6.35
CA SER A 20 3.74 4.67 7.51
C SER A 20 2.93 3.71 8.38
N MET A 21 2.08 2.86 7.77
CA MET A 21 1.28 1.88 8.52
C MET A 21 2.11 0.76 9.12
N GLY A 22 3.18 0.30 8.44
CA GLY A 22 4.12 -0.65 9.02
C GLY A 22 4.83 -0.09 10.25
N LEU A 23 5.25 1.20 10.19
CA LEU A 23 5.87 1.88 11.33
C LEU A 23 4.89 2.04 12.50
N TRP A 24 3.65 2.42 12.21
CA TRP A 24 2.59 2.57 13.20
C TRP A 24 2.22 1.24 13.85
N ALA A 25 2.13 0.16 13.06
CA ALA A 25 1.88 -1.18 13.58
C ALA A 25 2.99 -1.60 14.56
N PHE A 26 4.26 -1.38 14.21
CA PHE A 26 5.39 -1.72 15.08
C PHE A 26 5.37 -0.91 16.39
N ARG A 27 5.05 0.39 16.30
CA ARG A 27 4.95 1.25 17.48
C ARG A 27 3.82 0.80 18.41
N HIS A 28 2.63 0.53 17.88
CA HIS A 28 1.48 0.08 18.67
C HIS A 28 1.68 -1.33 19.24
N PHE A 29 2.42 -2.19 18.52
CA PHE A 29 2.82 -3.50 19.04
C PHE A 29 3.73 -3.35 20.27
N ARG A 30 4.71 -2.44 20.22
CA ARG A 30 5.58 -2.15 21.37
C ARG A 30 4.86 -1.49 22.55
N GLU A 31 3.81 -0.71 22.28
CA GLU A 31 2.98 -0.06 23.30
C GLU A 31 1.90 -1.01 23.88
N ASN A 32 1.99 -2.33 23.60
CA ASN A 32 1.05 -3.37 24.03
C ASN A 32 -0.40 -3.17 23.50
N GLN A 33 -0.58 -2.29 22.51
CA GLN A 33 -1.85 -2.01 21.86
C GLN A 33 -2.09 -2.97 20.69
N ILE A 34 -2.26 -4.25 21.02
CA ILE A 34 -2.29 -5.35 20.05
C ILE A 34 -3.42 -5.17 19.01
N GLY A 35 -4.58 -4.67 19.43
CA GLY A 35 -5.71 -4.42 18.53
C GLY A 35 -5.35 -3.45 17.39
N TYR A 36 -4.72 -2.33 17.71
CA TYR A 36 -4.27 -1.37 16.71
C TYR A 36 -3.15 -1.93 15.83
N ALA A 37 -2.21 -2.69 16.41
CA ALA A 37 -1.13 -3.32 15.67
C ALA A 37 -1.66 -4.29 14.58
N ILE A 38 -2.72 -5.06 14.90
CA ILE A 38 -3.37 -5.97 13.95
C ILE A 38 -4.04 -5.18 12.82
N VAL A 39 -4.81 -4.13 13.14
CA VAL A 39 -5.50 -3.31 12.14
C VAL A 39 -4.50 -2.65 11.19
N PHE A 40 -3.42 -2.05 11.71
CA PHE A 40 -2.39 -1.43 10.88
C PHE A 40 -1.63 -2.45 10.04
N SER A 41 -1.40 -3.67 10.54
CA SER A 41 -0.79 -4.75 9.75
C SER A 41 -1.68 -5.21 8.61
N LEU A 42 -3.00 -5.31 8.82
CA LEU A 42 -3.96 -5.62 7.76
C LEU A 42 -4.01 -4.51 6.71
N LEU A 43 -4.04 -3.24 7.13
CA LEU A 43 -3.97 -2.09 6.22
C LEU A 43 -2.67 -2.10 5.41
N PHE A 44 -1.55 -2.44 6.05
CA PHE A 44 -0.25 -2.56 5.37
C PHE A 44 -0.30 -3.60 4.24
N LEU A 45 -0.79 -4.81 4.51
CA LEU A 45 -0.94 -5.86 3.49
C LEU A 45 -1.90 -5.46 2.37
N PHE A 46 -2.98 -4.75 2.71
CA PHE A 46 -3.93 -4.24 1.72
C PHE A 46 -3.29 -3.22 0.78
N PHE A 47 -2.56 -2.23 1.31
CA PHE A 47 -1.83 -1.26 0.49
C PHE A 47 -0.73 -1.91 -0.34
N LEU A 48 -0.04 -2.93 0.20
CA LEU A 48 0.98 -3.67 -0.54
C LEU A 48 0.37 -4.41 -1.75
N SER A 49 -0.80 -5.02 -1.55
CA SER A 49 -1.54 -5.71 -2.62
C SER A 49 -1.98 -4.74 -3.72
N LEU A 50 -2.50 -3.57 -3.34
CA LEU A 50 -2.85 -2.50 -4.28
C LEU A 50 -1.63 -1.96 -5.03
N LEU A 51 -0.49 -1.83 -4.35
CA LEU A 51 0.77 -1.39 -4.95
C LEU A 51 1.24 -2.38 -6.02
N CYS A 52 1.28 -3.67 -5.70
CA CYS A 52 1.59 -4.73 -6.65
C CYS A 52 0.63 -4.72 -7.85
N PHE A 53 -0.68 -4.61 -7.60
CA PHE A 53 -1.69 -4.53 -8.67
C PHE A 53 -1.50 -3.29 -9.56
N GLY A 54 -1.20 -2.14 -8.96
CA GLY A 54 -0.92 -0.89 -9.68
C GLY A 54 0.31 -1.01 -10.57
N ILE A 55 1.40 -1.59 -10.08
CA ILE A 55 2.63 -1.82 -10.86
C ILE A 55 2.37 -2.78 -12.02
N ILE A 56 1.69 -3.91 -11.77
CA ILE A 56 1.36 -4.92 -12.80
C ILE A 56 0.45 -4.31 -13.87
N SER A 57 -0.57 -3.56 -13.48
CA SER A 57 -1.51 -2.92 -14.40
C SER A 57 -0.84 -1.82 -15.23
N ASN A 58 0.07 -1.05 -14.64
CA ASN A 58 0.81 -0.01 -15.37
C ASN A 58 1.81 -0.61 -16.37
N ARG A 59 2.39 -1.78 -16.06
CA ARG A 59 3.23 -2.55 -16.99
C ARG A 59 2.43 -3.08 -18.19
N LYS A 60 1.24 -3.65 -17.96
CA LYS A 60 0.37 -4.14 -19.04
C LYS A 60 -0.07 -3.04 -20.00
N LEU A 61 -0.22 -1.80 -19.52
CA LEU A 61 -0.57 -0.65 -20.35
C LEU A 61 0.60 -0.08 -21.16
N LYS A 62 1.85 -0.29 -20.72
CA LYS A 62 3.05 0.11 -21.47
C LYS A 62 3.38 -0.86 -22.61
N GLN A 63 2.83 -2.08 -22.55
CA GLN A 63 3.07 -3.15 -23.51
C GLN A 63 2.02 -3.24 -24.63
N LYS A 64 1.04 -2.31 -24.66
CA LYS A 64 -0.02 -2.21 -25.66
C LYS A 64 0.09 -0.87 -26.37
#